data_AF-A0AAW3UAX3-F1
#
_entry.id   AF-A0AAW3UAX3-F1
#
_cell.length_a   1.000
_cell.length_b   1.000
_cell.length_c   1.000
_cell.angle_alpha   90.00
_cell.angle_beta   90.00
_cell.angle_gamma   90.00
#
_symmetry.space_group_name_H-M   'P 1'
#
loop_
_entity.id
_entity.type
_entity.pdbx_description
1 polymer ?
#
loop_
_entity_poly.entity_id
_entity_poly.type
_entity_poly.pdbx_seq_one_letter_code
_entity_poly.pdbx_strand_id
1 'polypeptide(L)'
;MLITDVACVRAGECKASTTPRGFIERATPTREDMHDGELIIPPDALADPEAFELLRLWAANEQLHVSINRDLGGGAEDFGELLADLFEHASRMYAQRDGMPLAQCRTLMLDDFLRRVADPSGRQEGALPVEH
;
A
#
# COMPACT_ATOMS: atom_id res chain seq x y z
N MET A 1 -24.68 -5.55 2.84
CA MET A 1 -24.03 -6.79 2.38
C MET A 1 -22.55 -6.60 2.68
N LEU A 2 -22.10 -7.16 3.81
CA LEU A 2 -20.74 -7.03 4.30
C LEU A 2 -19.87 -8.02 3.51
N ILE A 3 -18.81 -7.53 2.88
CA ILE A 3 -17.79 -8.38 2.26
C ILE A 3 -16.61 -8.35 3.23
N THR A 4 -16.56 -9.39 4.06
CA THR A 4 -15.37 -9.85 4.78
C THR A 4 -14.38 -10.50 3.81
N ASP A 5 -13.17 -10.69 4.33
CA ASP A 5 -12.14 -11.63 3.91
C ASP A 5 -11.05 -11.08 2.97
N VAL A 6 -9.92 -10.71 3.58
CA VAL A 6 -8.59 -11.00 3.02
C VAL A 6 -7.67 -11.51 4.13
N ALA A 7 -7.61 -12.85 4.16
CA ALA A 7 -6.47 -13.73 4.43
C ALA A 7 -5.35 -13.27 5.39
N CYS A 8 -5.32 -13.90 6.57
CA CYS A 8 -4.12 -14.11 7.39
C CYS A 8 -2.99 -14.77 6.59
N VAL A 9 -1.80 -14.17 6.62
CA VAL A 9 -0.53 -14.87 6.36
C VAL A 9 0.24 -14.96 7.67
N ARG A 10 0.49 -16.20 8.12
CA ARG A 10 1.22 -16.53 9.34
C ARG A 10 2.70 -16.18 9.20
N ALA A 11 3.24 -15.38 10.11
CA ALA A 11 4.68 -15.22 10.29
C ALA A 11 5.14 -15.95 11.56
N GLY A 12 6.13 -16.83 11.38
CA GLY A 12 6.80 -17.58 12.42
C GLY A 12 7.78 -16.73 13.22
N GLU A 13 8.03 -17.23 14.43
CA GLU A 13 8.82 -16.71 15.54
C GLU A 13 10.16 -16.04 15.17
N CYS A 14 10.41 -14.85 15.73
CA CYS A 14 11.77 -14.31 15.90
C CYS A 14 11.94 -13.70 17.30
N LYS A 15 12.99 -14.16 18.00
CA LYS A 15 13.25 -13.96 19.43
C LYS A 15 13.68 -12.53 19.77
N ALA A 16 13.22 -12.09 20.94
CA ALA A 16 13.52 -10.82 21.58
C ALA A 16 15.04 -10.57 21.75
N SER A 17 15.47 -9.35 21.45
CA SER A 17 16.71 -8.78 21.99
C SER A 17 16.44 -7.35 22.47
N THR A 18 16.78 -7.13 23.73
CA THR A 18 16.51 -5.92 24.53
C THR A 18 17.61 -4.89 24.32
N THR A 19 17.26 -3.64 23.98
CA THR A 19 18.13 -2.45 24.18
C THR A 19 17.24 -1.20 24.39
N PRO A 20 17.59 -0.27 25.30
CA PRO A 20 16.62 0.63 25.90
C PRO A 20 16.29 1.88 25.07
N ARG A 21 15.06 2.37 25.32
CA ARG A 21 14.31 3.44 24.64
C ARG A 21 15.04 4.79 24.60
N GLY A 22 15.39 5.25 23.40
CA GLY A 22 15.37 6.66 23.05
C GLY A 22 13.94 7.02 22.64
N PHE A 23 13.20 7.70 23.50
CA PHE A 23 11.84 8.17 23.24
C PHE A 23 11.92 9.34 22.24
N ILE A 24 11.89 9.02 20.95
CA ILE A 24 11.46 10.01 19.96
C ILE A 24 9.96 10.10 20.14
N GLU A 25 9.51 11.17 20.79
CA GLU A 25 8.11 11.55 20.85
C GLU A 25 7.66 11.79 19.40
N ARG A 26 7.12 10.75 18.76
CA ARG A 26 6.45 10.88 17.46
C ARG A 26 5.29 11.83 17.73
N ALA A 27 5.40 13.05 17.19
CA ALA A 27 4.29 13.99 17.21
C ALA A 27 3.06 13.28 16.65
N THR A 28 2.06 13.06 17.50
CA THR A 28 0.75 12.58 17.07
C THR A 28 0.22 13.62 16.07
N PRO A 29 -0.05 13.25 14.80
CA PRO A 29 -0.57 14.20 13.83
C PRO A 29 -1.86 14.81 14.39
N THR A 30 -1.90 16.14 14.42
CA THR A 30 -3.06 16.89 14.87
C THR A 30 -4.22 16.67 13.90
N ARG A 31 -5.46 16.64 14.40
CA ARG A 31 -6.67 16.37 13.60
C ARG A 31 -6.87 17.35 12.41
N GLU A 32 -6.11 18.45 12.40
CA GLU A 32 -6.08 19.48 11.37
C GLU A 32 -5.22 19.10 10.15
N ASP A 33 -4.35 18.08 10.25
CA ASP A 33 -3.51 17.56 9.16
C ASP A 33 -4.18 16.41 8.37
N MET A 34 -5.36 15.96 8.83
CA MET A 34 -6.07 14.82 8.26
C MET A 34 -6.91 15.30 7.08
N HIS A 35 -6.59 14.86 5.86
CA HIS A 35 -7.36 15.28 4.68
C HIS A 35 -8.77 14.66 4.67
N ASP A 36 -9.79 15.46 4.33
CA ASP A 36 -11.16 15.00 4.08
C ASP A 36 -11.14 13.96 2.94
N GLY A 37 -11.09 12.67 3.29
CA GLY A 37 -10.97 11.57 2.33
C GLY A 37 -9.93 10.50 2.68
N GLU A 38 -9.22 10.63 3.80
CA GLU A 38 -8.36 9.56 4.28
C GLU A 38 -9.15 8.26 4.55
N LEU A 39 -8.61 7.15 4.08
CA LEU A 39 -9.20 5.83 4.32
C LEU A 39 -8.97 5.41 5.77
N ILE A 40 -10.03 4.88 6.39
CA ILE A 40 -9.93 4.28 7.73
C ILE A 40 -9.06 3.03 7.67
N ILE A 41 -8.30 2.78 8.74
CA ILE A 41 -7.54 1.54 8.88
C ILE A 41 -8.54 0.37 8.94
N PRO A 42 -8.35 -0.71 8.15
CA PRO A 42 -9.21 -1.88 8.22
C PRO A 42 -9.30 -2.45 9.64
N PRO A 43 -10.48 -2.88 10.11
CA PRO A 43 -10.65 -3.43 11.46
C PRO A 43 -9.70 -4.61 11.77
N ASP A 44 -9.43 -5.44 10.77
CA ASP A 44 -8.54 -6.60 10.92
C ASP A 44 -7.08 -6.17 11.17
N ALA A 45 -6.63 -5.11 10.48
CA ALA A 45 -5.31 -4.51 10.71
C ALA A 45 -5.24 -3.75 12.04
N LEU A 46 -6.34 -3.14 12.50
CA LEU A 46 -6.40 -2.52 13.84
C LEU A 46 -6.32 -3.54 14.97
N ALA A 47 -6.80 -4.77 14.74
CA ALA A 47 -6.84 -5.82 15.74
C ALA A 47 -5.51 -6.58 15.88
N ASP A 48 -4.67 -6.55 14.85
CA ASP A 48 -3.37 -7.23 14.82
C ASP A 48 -2.26 -6.32 15.37
N PRO A 49 -1.63 -6.65 16.52
CA PRO A 49 -0.58 -5.82 17.12
C PRO A 49 0.71 -5.75 16.30
N GLU A 50 0.93 -6.69 15.37
CA GLU A 50 2.11 -6.70 14.48
C GLU A 50 1.83 -6.01 13.14
N ALA A 51 0.59 -5.55 12.91
CA ALA A 51 0.25 -4.82 11.70
C ALA A 51 0.95 -3.46 11.67
N PHE A 52 1.45 -3.09 10.50
CA PHE A 52 2.04 -1.79 10.23
C PHE A 52 1.57 -1.24 8.88
N GLU A 53 1.60 0.08 8.74
CA GLU A 53 1.26 0.73 7.48
C GLU A 53 2.43 0.56 6.48
N LEU A 54 2.11 0.01 5.31
CA LEU A 54 3.08 -0.30 4.27
C LEU A 54 3.20 0.83 3.23
N LEU A 55 2.06 1.32 2.76
CA LEU A 55 1.95 2.22 1.63
C LEU A 55 0.75 3.16 1.82
N ARG A 56 0.94 4.41 1.44
CA ARG A 56 -0.15 5.39 1.35
C ARG A 56 -0.07 6.15 0.02
N LEU A 57 -1.22 6.31 -0.60
CA LEU A 57 -1.39 6.85 -1.96
C LEU A 57 -2.40 8.00 -1.92
N TRP A 58 -2.06 9.09 -2.60
CA TRP A 58 -2.95 10.24 -2.77
C TRP A 58 -2.99 10.68 -4.23
N ALA A 59 -4.18 11.02 -4.71
CA ALA A 59 -4.34 11.76 -5.95
C ALA A 59 -4.36 13.26 -5.60
N ALA A 60 -3.29 13.98 -5.95
CA ALA A 60 -3.21 15.43 -5.79
C ALA A 60 -2.56 16.04 -7.02
N ASN A 61 -3.03 17.22 -7.44
CA ASN A 61 -2.49 17.96 -8.60
C ASN A 61 -2.36 17.12 -9.88
N GLU A 62 -3.36 16.26 -10.17
CA GLU A 62 -3.38 15.34 -11.33
C GLU A 62 -2.24 14.30 -11.32
N GLN A 63 -1.61 14.07 -10.17
CA GLN A 63 -0.53 13.13 -9.98
C GLN A 63 -0.80 12.20 -8.79
N LEU A 64 -0.11 11.07 -8.80
CA LEU A 64 -0.10 10.13 -7.68
C LEU A 64 1.10 10.44 -6.80
N HIS A 65 0.82 10.84 -5.56
CA HIS A 65 1.83 10.96 -4.51
C HIS A 65 1.85 9.66 -3.71
N VAL A 66 3.05 9.13 -3.48
CA VAL A 66 3.26 7.81 -2.87
C VAL A 66 4.17 7.97 -1.66
N SER A 67 3.77 7.40 -0.53
CA SER A 67 4.65 7.18 0.63
C SER A 67 4.75 5.69 0.88
N ILE A 68 5.98 5.15 0.84
CA ILE A 68 6.29 3.75 1.12
C ILE A 68 7.06 3.69 2.44
N ASN A 69 6.67 2.76 3.31
CA ASN A 69 7.38 2.53 4.56
C ASN A 69 8.78 1.97 4.27
N ARG A 70 9.81 2.65 4.77
CA ARG A 70 11.22 2.25 4.63
C ARG A 70 11.52 0.92 5.31
N ASP A 71 10.74 0.56 6.32
CA ASP A 71 10.88 -0.70 7.07
C ASP A 71 10.28 -1.88 6.30
N LEU A 72 9.73 -1.66 5.10
CA LEU A 72 9.49 -2.70 4.10
C LEU A 72 10.85 -3.27 3.64
N GLY A 73 11.41 -4.13 4.49
CA GLY A 73 12.55 -4.96 4.15
C GLY A 73 12.17 -5.98 3.08
N GLY A 74 13.17 -6.56 2.44
CA GLY A 74 12.97 -7.54 1.38
C GLY A 74 13.75 -7.22 0.11
N GLY A 75 13.69 -8.15 -0.84
CA GLY A 75 14.25 -7.99 -2.18
C GLY A 75 13.20 -7.54 -3.19
N ALA A 76 13.57 -7.51 -4.47
CA ALA A 76 12.66 -7.17 -5.55
C ALA A 76 11.41 -8.09 -5.62
N GLU A 77 11.51 -9.31 -5.09
CA GLU A 77 10.41 -10.28 -5.02
C GLU A 77 9.28 -9.79 -4.10
N ASP A 78 9.60 -9.30 -2.89
CA ASP A 78 8.61 -8.79 -1.93
C ASP A 78 7.86 -7.57 -2.49
N PHE A 79 8.56 -6.69 -3.20
CA PHE A 79 7.92 -5.58 -3.91
C PHE A 79 7.06 -6.07 -5.10
N GLY A 80 7.45 -7.17 -5.74
CA GLY A 80 6.66 -7.83 -6.77
C GLY A 80 5.34 -8.39 -6.23
N GLU A 81 5.38 -9.05 -5.07
CA GLU A 81 4.19 -9.56 -4.37
C GLU A 81 3.25 -8.42 -3.96
N LEU A 82 3.80 -7.33 -3.39
CA LEU A 82 3.02 -6.13 -3.08
C LEU A 82 2.27 -5.58 -4.31
N LEU A 83 2.96 -5.47 -5.45
CA LEU A 83 2.35 -4.98 -6.69
C LEU A 83 1.27 -5.94 -7.21
N ALA A 84 1.48 -7.26 -7.08
CA ALA A 84 0.49 -8.26 -7.47
C ALA A 84 -0.78 -8.16 -6.62
N ASP A 85 -0.65 -7.99 -5.30
CA ASP A 85 -1.77 -7.83 -4.39
C ASP A 85 -2.53 -6.52 -4.67
N LEU A 86 -1.82 -5.41 -4.88
CA LEU A 86 -2.44 -4.14 -5.26
C LEU A 86 -3.21 -4.26 -6.58
N PHE A 87 -2.62 -4.90 -7.59
CA PHE A 87 -3.24 -5.16 -8.88
C PHE A 87 -4.53 -5.99 -8.74
N GLU A 88 -4.51 -7.02 -7.91
CA GLU A 88 -5.65 -7.90 -7.68
C GLU A 88 -6.81 -7.15 -7.02
N HIS A 89 -6.54 -6.36 -5.99
CA HIS A 89 -7.56 -5.54 -5.32
C HIS A 89 -8.15 -4.48 -6.25
N ALA A 90 -7.31 -3.78 -7.01
CA ALA A 90 -7.75 -2.77 -7.97
C ALA A 90 -8.61 -3.40 -9.08
N SER A 91 -8.23 -4.57 -9.60
CA SER A 91 -8.97 -5.28 -10.63
C SER A 91 -10.36 -5.71 -10.16
N ARG A 92 -10.48 -6.20 -8.93
CA ARG A 92 -11.77 -6.56 -8.33
C ARG A 92 -12.68 -5.36 -8.14
N MET A 93 -12.14 -4.26 -7.62
CA MET A 93 -12.88 -3.02 -7.43
C MET A 93 -13.40 -2.48 -8.78
N TYR A 94 -12.53 -2.44 -9.80
CA TYR A 94 -12.89 -1.99 -11.14
C TYR A 94 -13.97 -2.88 -11.79
N ALA A 95 -13.81 -4.20 -11.72
CA ALA A 95 -14.79 -5.16 -12.22
C ALA A 95 -16.16 -5.00 -11.57
N GLN A 96 -16.19 -4.80 -10.24
CA GLN A 96 -17.42 -4.59 -9.49
C GLN A 96 -18.11 -3.27 -9.85
N ARG A 97 -17.33 -2.19 -10.00
CA ARG A 97 -17.83 -0.85 -10.32
C ARG A 97 -18.45 -0.79 -11.72
N ASP A 98 -17.78 -1.38 -12.71
CA ASP A 98 -18.16 -1.27 -14.12
C ASP A 98 -19.01 -2.47 -14.61
N GLY A 99 -19.27 -3.45 -13.73
CA GLY A 99 -20.05 -4.64 -14.07
C GLY A 99 -19.38 -5.55 -15.10
N MET A 100 -18.05 -5.53 -15.16
CA MET A 100 -17.25 -6.25 -16.15
C MET A 100 -16.71 -7.57 -15.61
N PRO A 101 -16.44 -8.57 -16.47
CA PRO A 101 -15.78 -9.81 -16.05
C PRO A 101 -14.37 -9.53 -15.53
N LEU A 102 -14.07 -10.02 -14.31
CA LEU A 102 -12.77 -9.80 -13.66
C LEU A 102 -11.57 -10.18 -14.54
N ALA A 103 -11.67 -11.29 -15.29
CA ALA A 103 -10.61 -11.71 -16.20
C ALA A 103 -10.31 -10.66 -17.28
N GLN A 104 -11.35 -10.03 -17.84
CA GLN A 104 -11.20 -8.97 -18.83
C GLN A 104 -10.58 -7.72 -18.21
N CYS A 105 -11.00 -7.34 -17.00
CA CYS A 105 -10.42 -6.22 -16.27
C CYS A 105 -8.93 -6.42 -16.00
N ARG A 106 -8.53 -7.62 -15.55
CA ARG A 106 -7.13 -7.96 -15.31
C ARG A 106 -6.29 -7.84 -16.58
N THR A 107 -6.77 -8.35 -17.71
CA THR A 107 -6.05 -8.22 -19.00
C THR A 107 -5.85 -6.77 -19.38
N LEU A 108 -6.92 -5.95 -19.36
CA LEU A 108 -6.83 -4.53 -19.73
C LEU A 108 -5.86 -3.76 -18.82
N MET A 109 -5.95 -3.98 -17.51
CA MET A 109 -5.10 -3.31 -16.53
C MET A 109 -3.64 -3.74 -16.64
N LEU A 110 -3.37 -5.04 -16.87
CA LEU A 110 -2.02 -5.56 -17.04
C LEU A 110 -1.37 -5.04 -18.33
N ASP A 111 -2.11 -5.02 -19.44
CA ASP A 111 -1.62 -4.48 -20.70
C ASP A 111 -1.26 -3.00 -20.59
N ASP A 112 -2.08 -2.23 -19.86
CA ASP A 112 -1.80 -0.81 -19.59
C ASP A 112 -0.56 -0.61 -18.72
N PHE A 113 -0.45 -1.41 -17.65
CA PHE A 113 0.70 -1.42 -16.77
C PHE A 113 2.00 -1.74 -17.52
N LEU A 114 2.03 -2.82 -18.30
CA LEU A 114 3.23 -3.23 -19.06
C LEU A 114 3.65 -2.16 -20.06
N ARG A 115 2.69 -1.52 -20.75
CA ARG A 115 2.97 -0.41 -21.66
C ARG A 115 3.60 0.78 -20.93
N ARG A 116 3.09 1.10 -19.74
CA ARG A 116 3.59 2.20 -18.89
C ARG A 116 4.97 1.91 -18.30
N VAL A 117 5.27 0.65 -17.97
CA VAL A 117 6.60 0.21 -17.53
C VAL A 117 7.60 0.28 -18.68
N ALA A 118 7.19 -0.07 -19.90
CA ALA A 118 8.04 0.01 -21.08
C ALA A 118 8.33 1.45 -21.53
N ASP A 119 7.40 2.38 -21.29
CA ASP A 119 7.55 3.82 -21.56
C ASP A 119 7.16 4.66 -20.32
N PRO A 120 8.09 4.81 -19.35
CA PRO A 120 7.83 5.60 -18.16
C PRO A 120 7.71 7.07 -18.55
N SER A 121 6.52 7.67 -18.44
CA SER A 121 6.45 9.13 -18.58
C SER A 121 7.29 9.76 -17.47
N GLY A 122 8.17 10.69 -17.79
CA GLY A 122 9.10 11.35 -16.87
C GLY A 122 8.49 12.19 -15.73
N ARG A 123 7.24 11.93 -15.33
CA ARG A 123 6.47 12.59 -14.27
C ARG A 123 6.30 11.66 -13.05
N GLN A 124 7.37 11.00 -12.64
CA GLN A 124 7.39 10.19 -11.42
C GLN A 124 7.94 11.04 -10.28
N GLU A 125 7.07 11.75 -9.57
CA GLU A 125 7.42 12.51 -8.35
C GLU A 125 6.86 11.77 -7.13
N GLY A 126 7.66 10.82 -6.63
CA GLY A 126 7.54 10.26 -5.29
C GLY A 126 8.87 10.52 -4.59
N ALA A 127 8.85 11.13 -3.40
CA ALA A 127 10.08 11.39 -2.68
C ALA A 127 10.74 10.05 -2.31
N LEU A 128 11.90 9.77 -2.89
CA LEU A 128 12.78 8.77 -2.28
C LEU A 128 13.21 9.36 -0.93
N PRO A 129 13.04 8.62 0.17
CA PRO A 129 13.90 8.73 1.34
C PRO A 129 15.28 9.38 1.12
N VAL A 130 15.45 10.66 1.44
CA VAL A 130 16.80 11.27 1.48
C VAL A 130 17.52 10.67 2.69
N GLU A 131 18.68 10.04 2.45
CA GLU A 131 19.54 9.52 3.51
C GLU A 131 20.23 10.69 4.24
N HIS A 132 20.27 10.61 5.57
CA HIS A 132 21.09 11.45 6.45
C HIS A 132 22.02 10.56 7.26
#